data_AF-A0A661TN94-F1
#
_entry.id   AF-A0A661TN94-F1
#
_cell.length_a   1.000
_cell.length_b   1.000
_cell.length_c   1.000
_cell.angle_alpha   90.00
_cell.angle_beta   90.00
_cell.angle_gamma   90.00
#
_symmetry.space_group_name_H-M   'P 1'
#
loop_
_entity.id
_entity.type
_entity.pdbx_description
1 polymer ?
#
loop_
_entity_poly.entity_id
_entity_poly.type
_entity_poly.pdbx_seq_one_letter_code
_entity_poly.pdbx_strand_id
1 'polypeptide(L)'
;MAKDEKEALKKFPNLPKFVFVSEPRDFYSPINGKLIKKSEIDLVARVITGGKLRKIFPVTSGIATEVATCIPGTILAEVMGNSIKKEEFFEKEKRIRIGHPSGGYGS
;
A
#
# COMPACT_ATOMS: atom_id res chain seq x y z
N MET A 1 -1.65 19.17 8.80
CA MET A 1 -3.10 18.97 9.01
C MET A 1 -3.57 19.45 10.37
N ALA A 2 -2.84 19.18 11.46
CA ALA A 2 -3.11 19.72 12.79
C ALA A 2 -1.88 20.49 13.30
N LYS A 3 -2.05 21.32 14.34
CA LYS A 3 -0.96 22.09 14.96
C LYS A 3 -0.12 21.25 15.92
N ASP A 4 -0.76 20.30 16.60
CA ASP A 4 -0.13 19.40 17.56
C ASP A 4 -0.75 18.00 17.54
N GLU A 5 -0.16 17.08 18.29
CA GLU A 5 -0.59 15.68 18.40
C GLU A 5 -2.00 15.55 18.98
N LYS A 6 -2.34 16.35 20.01
CA LYS A 6 -3.66 16.28 20.66
C LYS A 6 -4.77 16.69 19.68
N GLU A 7 -4.55 17.75 18.92
CA GLU A 7 -5.46 18.17 17.86
C GLU A 7 -5.55 17.13 16.75
N ALA A 8 -4.42 16.52 16.34
CA ALA A 8 -4.40 15.47 15.32
C ALA A 8 -5.28 14.27 15.72
N LEU A 9 -5.10 13.77 16.94
CA LEU A 9 -5.86 12.62 17.47
C LEU A 9 -7.36 12.94 17.61
N LYS A 10 -7.70 14.18 17.98
CA LYS A 10 -9.10 14.60 18.17
C LYS A 10 -9.83 14.86 16.84
N LYS A 11 -9.23 15.62 15.93
CA LYS A 11 -9.88 16.07 14.68
C LYS A 11 -9.70 15.09 13.53
N PHE A 12 -8.59 14.38 13.47
CA PHE A 12 -8.23 13.51 12.35
C PHE A 12 -7.83 12.11 12.83
N PRO A 13 -8.63 11.42 13.65
CA PRO A 13 -8.24 10.12 14.20
C PRO A 13 -7.92 9.09 13.10
N ASN A 14 -8.52 9.23 11.91
CA ASN A 14 -8.35 8.31 10.79
C ASN A 14 -7.47 8.86 9.65
N LEU A 15 -6.85 10.05 9.82
CA LEU A 15 -6.06 10.68 8.76
C LEU A 15 -4.82 11.41 9.34
N PRO A 16 -3.69 11.42 8.62
CA PRO A 16 -3.42 10.67 7.40
C PRO A 16 -3.41 9.15 7.67
N LYS A 17 -3.46 8.37 6.59
CA LYS A 17 -3.27 6.92 6.69
C LYS A 17 -1.77 6.64 6.68
N PHE A 18 -1.33 5.70 7.50
CA PHE A 18 0.07 5.24 7.50
C PHE A 18 0.14 3.92 6.77
N VAL A 19 1.02 3.81 5.78
CA VAL A 19 1.22 2.59 5.00
C VAL A 19 2.66 2.14 5.17
N PHE A 20 2.84 0.93 5.67
CA PHE A 20 4.13 0.25 5.74
C PHE A 20 4.24 -0.67 4.54
N VAL A 21 5.38 -0.61 3.86
CA VAL A 21 5.61 -1.30 2.59
C VAL A 21 6.89 -2.12 2.66
N SER A 22 6.94 -3.19 1.87
CA SER A 22 8.17 -3.92 1.58
C SER A 22 8.15 -4.46 0.16
N GLU A 23 9.33 -4.89 -0.30
CA GLU A 23 9.45 -5.74 -1.48
C GLU A 23 8.50 -6.94 -1.43
N PRO A 24 8.09 -7.47 -2.60
CA PRO A 24 7.20 -8.61 -2.67
C PRO A 24 7.85 -9.84 -2.03
N ARG A 25 7.11 -10.47 -1.12
CA ARG A 25 7.55 -11.68 -0.41
C ARG A 25 6.38 -12.61 -0.15
N ASP A 26 6.68 -13.89 -0.04
CA ASP A 26 5.71 -14.89 0.38
C ASP A 26 5.22 -14.54 1.80
N PHE A 27 3.90 -14.63 2.01
CA PHE A 27 3.32 -14.51 3.34
C PHE A 27 2.02 -15.32 3.45
N TYR A 28 1.71 -15.78 4.67
CA TYR A 28 0.40 -16.36 4.96
C TYR A 28 -0.57 -15.26 5.36
N SER A 29 -1.75 -15.24 4.73
CA SER A 29 -2.85 -14.37 5.11
C SER A 29 -3.28 -14.64 6.55
N PRO A 30 -3.16 -13.69 7.48
CA PRO A 30 -3.66 -13.86 8.86
C PRO A 30 -5.18 -13.97 8.94
N ILE A 31 -5.91 -13.78 7.82
CA ILE A 31 -7.38 -13.81 7.80
C ILE A 31 -7.91 -15.22 7.53
N ASN A 32 -7.25 -15.99 6.66
CA ASN A 32 -7.73 -17.31 6.22
C ASN A 32 -6.61 -18.36 6.08
N GLY A 33 -5.37 -18.04 6.46
CA GLY A 33 -4.23 -18.96 6.37
C GLY A 33 -3.76 -19.26 4.94
N LYS A 34 -4.31 -18.60 3.91
CA LYS A 34 -3.87 -18.81 2.53
C LYS A 34 -2.45 -18.29 2.34
N LEU A 35 -1.59 -19.09 1.71
CA LEU A 35 -0.28 -18.63 1.22
C LEU A 35 -0.49 -17.69 0.03
N ILE A 36 0.06 -16.48 0.15
CA ILE A 36 0.20 -15.52 -0.95
C ILE A 36 1.66 -15.57 -1.38
N LYS A 37 1.90 -15.91 -2.64
CA LYS A 37 3.25 -16.03 -3.19
C LYS A 37 3.74 -14.66 -3.67
N LYS A 38 5.05 -14.42 -3.58
CA LYS A 38 5.69 -13.20 -4.09
C LYS A 38 5.41 -12.97 -5.57
N SER A 39 5.18 -14.03 -6.36
CA SER A 39 4.87 -13.94 -7.78
C SER A 39 3.47 -13.39 -8.07
N GLU A 40 2.57 -13.42 -7.07
CA GLU A 40 1.18 -12.98 -7.18
C GLU A 40 1.00 -11.50 -6.87
N ILE A 41 2.04 -10.85 -6.32
CA ILE A 41 2.02 -9.47 -5.82
C ILE A 41 3.23 -8.71 -6.33
N ASP A 42 3.12 -7.39 -6.38
CA ASP A 42 4.23 -6.50 -6.74
C ASP A 42 4.88 -5.87 -5.51
N LEU A 43 4.13 -5.75 -4.40
CA LEU A 43 4.63 -5.30 -3.11
C LEU A 43 3.75 -5.80 -1.96
N VAL A 44 4.28 -5.82 -0.75
CA VAL A 44 3.49 -6.04 0.47
C VAL A 44 3.17 -4.70 1.10
N ALA A 45 1.89 -4.44 1.41
CA ALA A 45 1.49 -3.22 2.11
C ALA A 45 0.59 -3.50 3.32
N ARG A 46 0.78 -2.70 4.38
CA ARG A 46 0.00 -2.76 5.62
C ARG A 46 -0.42 -1.35 5.99
N VAL A 47 -1.72 -1.12 6.09
CA VAL A 47 -2.28 0.21 6.38
C VAL A 47 -2.81 0.30 7.81
N ILE A 48 -2.37 1.33 8.52
CA ILE A 48 -2.84 1.71 9.85
C ILE A 48 -3.73 2.94 9.72
N THR A 49 -4.88 2.91 10.39
CA THR A 49 -5.83 4.03 10.44
C THR A 49 -6.51 4.00 11.79
N GLY A 50 -6.59 5.13 12.51
CA GLY A 50 -7.15 5.13 13.87
C GLY A 50 -6.34 4.29 14.84
N GLY A 51 -5.01 4.23 14.67
CA GLY A 51 -4.11 3.42 15.49
C GLY A 51 -4.28 1.91 15.33
N LYS A 52 -5.06 1.43 14.35
CA LYS A 52 -5.31 0.00 14.13
C LYS A 52 -4.93 -0.43 12.73
N LEU A 53 -4.31 -1.61 12.63
CA LEU A 53 -4.07 -2.29 11.36
C LEU A 53 -5.40 -2.66 10.71
N ARG A 54 -5.56 -2.36 9.42
CA ARG A 54 -6.75 -2.75 8.66
C ARG A 54 -6.55 -4.11 8.01
N LYS A 55 -7.59 -4.95 8.08
CA LYS A 55 -7.64 -6.28 7.43
C LYS A 55 -7.63 -6.17 5.90
N ILE A 56 -8.32 -5.17 5.38
CA ILE A 56 -8.45 -4.86 3.95
C ILE A 56 -7.72 -3.55 3.66
N PHE A 57 -7.08 -3.46 2.50
CA PHE A 57 -6.43 -2.24 2.05
C PHE A 57 -7.48 -1.25 1.49
N PRO A 58 -7.67 -0.05 2.08
CA PRO A 58 -8.63 0.91 1.55
C PRO A 58 -8.28 1.35 0.13
N VAL A 59 -9.26 1.46 -0.77
CA VAL A 59 -9.06 1.86 -2.17
C VAL A 59 -8.31 3.19 -2.29
N THR A 60 -8.64 4.17 -1.45
CA THR A 60 -7.94 5.47 -1.42
C THR A 60 -6.45 5.34 -1.05
N SER A 61 -6.09 4.38 -0.20
CA SER A 61 -4.69 4.05 0.06
C SER A 61 -4.06 3.35 -1.15
N GLY A 62 -4.81 2.49 -1.85
CA GLY A 62 -4.39 1.81 -3.08
C GLY A 62 -3.96 2.83 -4.14
N ILE A 63 -4.85 3.75 -4.48
CA ILE A 63 -4.59 4.82 -5.45
C ILE A 63 -3.36 5.65 -5.05
N ALA A 64 -3.26 6.07 -3.79
CA ALA A 64 -2.12 6.85 -3.32
C ALA A 64 -0.80 6.05 -3.38
N THR A 65 -0.85 4.74 -3.10
CA THR A 65 0.30 3.83 -3.18
C THR A 65 0.77 3.70 -4.62
N GLU A 66 -0.16 3.48 -5.55
CA GLU A 66 0.14 3.38 -6.98
C GLU A 66 0.71 4.67 -7.56
N VAL A 67 0.14 5.82 -7.22
CA VAL A 67 0.68 7.10 -7.68
C VAL A 67 2.12 7.29 -7.16
N ALA A 68 2.40 6.90 -5.92
CA ALA A 68 3.73 7.02 -5.36
C ALA A 68 4.77 6.13 -6.06
N THR A 69 4.41 4.95 -6.58
CA THR A 69 5.36 4.11 -7.36
C THR A 69 5.77 4.75 -8.68
N CYS A 70 5.00 5.71 -9.19
CA CYS A 70 5.32 6.47 -10.41
C CYS A 70 6.19 7.71 -10.15
N ILE A 71 6.46 8.07 -8.90
CA ILE A 71 7.22 9.27 -8.53
C ILE A 71 8.65 8.85 -8.13
N PRO A 72 9.69 9.24 -8.90
CA PRO A 72 11.07 8.95 -8.54
C PRO A 72 11.45 9.46 -7.15
N GLY A 73 12.21 8.66 -6.41
CA GLY A 73 12.70 9.00 -5.07
C GLY A 73 11.69 8.82 -3.93
N THR A 74 10.50 8.28 -4.20
CA THR A 74 9.63 7.81 -3.11
C THR A 74 10.09 6.44 -2.61
N ILE A 75 9.82 6.14 -1.34
CA ILE A 75 10.03 4.81 -0.75
C ILE A 75 9.35 3.72 -1.59
N LEU A 76 8.19 4.03 -2.19
CA LEU A 76 7.46 3.09 -3.02
C LEU A 76 8.13 2.84 -4.38
N ALA A 77 8.69 3.88 -5.01
CA ALA A 77 9.51 3.72 -6.21
C ALA A 77 10.78 2.88 -5.92
N GLU A 78 11.41 3.08 -4.76
CA GLU A 78 12.55 2.28 -4.31
C GLU A 78 12.18 0.81 -4.09
N VAL A 79 11.06 0.55 -3.40
CA VAL A 79 10.54 -0.82 -3.18
C VAL A 79 10.20 -1.53 -4.49
N MET A 80 9.79 -0.79 -5.53
CA MET A 80 9.54 -1.32 -6.86
C MET A 80 10.83 -1.51 -7.69
N GLY A 81 11.99 -1.16 -7.14
CA GLY A 81 13.31 -1.21 -7.81
C GLY A 81 13.61 0.00 -8.70
N ASN A 82 12.60 0.73 -9.14
CA ASN A 82 12.67 2.08 -9.71
C ASN A 82 11.25 2.67 -9.83
N SER A 83 11.14 3.97 -10.13
CA SER A 83 9.85 4.56 -10.51
C SER A 83 9.29 3.90 -11.77
N ILE A 84 8.02 3.53 -11.73
CA ILE A 84 7.31 3.03 -12.90
C ILE A 84 7.06 4.19 -13.84
N LYS A 85 7.47 4.05 -15.11
CA LYS A 85 7.22 5.08 -16.12
C LYS A 85 5.72 5.22 -16.35
N LYS A 86 5.26 6.45 -16.58
CA LYS A 86 3.85 6.75 -16.82
C LYS A 86 3.32 5.93 -18.00
N GLU A 87 4.12 5.80 -19.05
CA GLU A 87 3.79 5.04 -20.27
C GLU A 87 3.57 3.55 -19.96
N GLU A 88 4.39 2.96 -19.07
CA GLU A 88 4.22 1.56 -18.64
C GLU A 88 2.93 1.33 -17.84
N PHE A 89 2.42 2.36 -17.18
CA PHE A 89 1.15 2.30 -16.43
C PHE A 89 -0.05 2.29 -17.40
N PHE A 90 -0.01 3.12 -18.45
CA PHE A 90 -1.11 3.24 -19.41
C PHE A 90 -1.10 2.17 -20.52
N GLU A 91 0.06 1.77 -21.02
CA GLU A 91 0.16 0.85 -22.16
C GLU A 91 -0.11 -0.61 -21.80
N LYS A 92 0.09 -0.99 -20.53
CA LYS A 92 -0.01 -2.40 -20.10
C LYS A 92 -1.24 -2.71 -19.25
N GLU A 93 -2.15 -1.75 -19.05
CA GLU A 93 -3.15 -1.80 -17.96
C GLU A 93 -2.49 -2.32 -16.66
N LYS A 94 -1.27 -1.86 -16.37
CA LYS A 94 -0.44 -2.47 -15.34
C LYS A 94 -0.93 -2.01 -13.98
N ARG A 95 -1.81 -2.82 -13.40
CA ARG A 95 -2.32 -2.64 -12.04
C ARG A 95 -1.27 -3.11 -11.05
N ILE A 96 -0.98 -2.32 -10.02
CA ILE A 96 -0.05 -2.76 -8.97
C ILE A 96 -0.80 -3.72 -8.05
N ARG A 97 -0.28 -4.94 -7.92
CA ARG A 97 -0.87 -5.98 -7.09
C ARG A 97 -0.34 -5.84 -5.67
N ILE A 98 -1.17 -5.37 -4.77
CA ILE A 98 -0.82 -5.13 -3.37
C ILE A 98 -1.15 -6.39 -2.55
N GLY A 99 -0.14 -6.99 -1.93
CA GLY A 99 -0.31 -8.02 -0.92
C GLY A 99 -0.71 -7.43 0.43
N HIS A 100 -1.99 -7.41 0.76
CA HIS A 100 -2.56 -6.95 2.03
C HIS A 100 -2.99 -8.13 2.94
N PRO A 101 -3.38 -7.91 4.21
CA PRO A 101 -3.61 -9.01 5.15
C PRO A 101 -4.65 -10.05 4.71
N SER A 102 -5.70 -9.68 3.98
CA SER A 102 -6.67 -10.65 3.45
C SER A 102 -6.30 -11.28 2.11
N GLY A 103 -5.22 -10.87 1.44
CA GLY A 103 -4.77 -11.44 0.16
C GLY A 103 -4.08 -10.45 -0.76
N GLY A 104 -3.88 -10.83 -2.03
CA GLY A 104 -3.47 -9.92 -3.10
C GLY A 104 -4.66 -9.26 -3.78
N TYR A 105 -4.60 -7.95 -4.03
CA TYR A 105 -5.58 -7.21 -4.82
C TYR A 105 -4.86 -6.34 -5.86
N GLY A 106 -5.37 -6.25 -7.09
CA GLY A 106 -4.90 -5.30 -8.11
C GLY A 106 -5.97 -4.24 -8.36
N SER A 107 -5.60 -2.95 -8.26
CA SER A 107 -6.49 -1.79 -8.46
C SER A 107 -7.04 -1.72 -9.86
#